data_AF-A0A938W8F5-F1
#
_entry.id   AF-A0A938W8F5-F1
#
_cell.length_a   1.000
_cell.length_b   1.000
_cell.length_c   1.000
_cell.angle_alpha   90.00
_cell.angle_beta   90.00
_cell.angle_gamma   90.00
#
_symmetry.space_group_name_H-M   'P 1'
#
loop_
_entity.id
_entity.type
_entity.pdbx_description
1 polymer ?
#
loop_
_entity_poly.entity_id
_entity_poly.type
_entity_poly.pdbx_seq_one_letter_code
_entity_poly.pdbx_strand_id
1 'polypeptide(L)'
;MSQPLAQPPLWLGLLDNGALWWGLAACGSAQLSKLVIELVVHRRWNPKVLVETGGMPSSHSALLTGTAAALGWQQGFDSAVFALAACLCFVVLYDASGVRRAAGLTAAR
;
A
#
# COMPACT_ATOMS: atom_id res chain seq x y z
N MET A 1 0.66 -19.89 42.61
CA MET A 1 1.71 -18.97 42.12
C MET A 1 1.69 -18.99 40.60
N SER A 2 0.79 -18.24 39.98
CA SER A 2 0.76 -18.01 38.54
C SER A 2 1.79 -16.93 38.23
N GLN A 3 2.91 -17.30 37.60
CA GLN A 3 3.91 -16.36 37.12
C GLN A 3 3.24 -15.35 36.16
N PRO A 4 3.54 -14.05 36.25
CA PRO A 4 3.11 -13.11 35.23
C PRO A 4 3.89 -13.46 33.95
N LEU A 5 3.19 -13.92 32.92
CA LEU A 5 3.74 -14.01 31.57
C LEU A 5 4.30 -12.64 31.22
N ALA A 6 5.63 -12.53 31.14
CA ALA A 6 6.28 -11.31 30.67
C ALA A 6 5.64 -10.95 29.34
N GLN A 7 4.94 -9.81 29.29
CA GLN A 7 4.32 -9.39 28.05
C GLN A 7 5.43 -9.22 27.02
N PRO A 8 5.30 -9.85 25.83
CA PRO A 8 6.31 -9.70 24.81
C PRO A 8 6.46 -8.20 24.49
N PRO A 9 7.67 -7.74 24.21
CA PRO A 9 7.88 -6.33 23.90
C PRO A 9 7.05 -5.90 22.68
N LEU A 10 6.50 -4.68 22.73
CA LEU A 10 5.53 -4.14 21.76
C LEU A 10 5.96 -4.27 20.29
N TRP A 11 7.26 -4.24 20.02
CA TRP A 11 7.81 -4.39 18.67
C TRP A 11 7.58 -5.78 18.07
N LEU A 12 7.48 -6.84 18.88
CA LEU A 12 7.12 -8.18 18.38
C LEU A 12 5.68 -8.20 17.86
N GLY A 13 4.75 -7.54 18.56
CA GLY A 13 3.36 -7.43 18.11
C GLY A 13 3.20 -6.62 16.83
N LEU A 14 4.09 -5.63 16.59
CA LEU A 14 4.15 -4.91 15.31
C LEU A 14 4.67 -5.80 14.17
N LEU A 15 5.70 -6.61 14.44
CA LEU A 15 6.26 -7.53 13.46
C LEU A 15 5.32 -8.69 13.13
N ASP A 16 4.40 -9.03 14.03
CA ASP A 16 3.38 -10.08 13.80
C ASP A 16 2.12 -9.54 13.10
N ASN A 17 2.07 -8.25 12.77
CA ASN A 17 0.93 -7.66 12.07
C ASN A 17 0.92 -8.07 10.59
N GLY A 18 0.27 -9.19 10.30
CA GLY A 18 0.16 -9.72 8.95
C GLY A 18 -0.49 -8.73 7.97
N ALA A 19 -1.46 -7.93 8.41
CA ALA A 19 -2.12 -6.94 7.55
C ALA A 19 -1.17 -5.82 7.11
N LEU A 20 -0.30 -5.36 8.01
CA LEU A 20 0.75 -4.39 7.69
C LEU A 20 1.73 -4.97 6.66
N TRP A 21 2.21 -6.19 6.88
CA TRP A 21 3.15 -6.84 5.95
C TRP A 21 2.56 -7.09 4.58
N TRP A 22 1.30 -7.50 4.48
CA TRP A 22 0.60 -7.64 3.20
C TRP A 22 0.46 -6.31 2.47
N GLY A 23 0.12 -5.23 3.19
CA GLY A 23 0.12 -3.89 2.63
C GLY A 23 1.50 -3.46 2.12
N LEU A 24 2.56 -3.66 2.92
CA LEU A 24 3.93 -3.32 2.53
C LEU A 24 4.42 -4.16 1.35
N ALA A 25 4.08 -5.44 1.28
CA ALA A 25 4.39 -6.31 0.15
C ALA A 25 3.68 -5.82 -1.13
N ALA A 26 2.40 -5.45 -1.04
CA ALA A 26 1.67 -4.87 -2.16
C ALA A 26 2.30 -3.54 -2.61
N CYS A 27 2.66 -2.66 -1.67
CA CYS A 27 3.36 -1.40 -1.93
C CYS A 27 4.71 -1.63 -2.64
N GLY A 28 5.53 -2.53 -2.12
CA GLY A 28 6.82 -2.90 -2.70
C GLY A 28 6.68 -3.51 -4.09
N SER A 29 5.66 -4.34 -4.31
CA SER A 29 5.36 -4.92 -5.63
C SER A 29 4.98 -3.84 -6.65
N ALA A 30 4.22 -2.82 -6.25
CA ALA A 30 3.87 -1.69 -7.11
C ALA A 30 5.13 -0.88 -7.48
N GLN A 31 6.00 -0.59 -6.51
CA GLN A 31 7.28 0.08 -6.77
C GLN A 31 8.19 -0.73 -7.71
N LEU A 32 8.34 -2.03 -7.47
CA LEU A 32 9.14 -2.89 -8.34
C LEU A 32 8.57 -2.95 -9.76
N SER A 33 7.24 -2.99 -9.88
CA SER A 33 6.56 -2.96 -11.18
C SER A 33 6.90 -1.69 -11.96
N LYS A 34 7.09 -0.54 -11.31
CA LYS A 34 7.54 0.68 -12.00
C LYS A 34 8.90 0.50 -12.66
N LEU A 35 9.86 -0.08 -11.94
CA LEU A 35 11.20 -0.35 -12.48
C LEU A 35 11.13 -1.32 -13.67
N VAL A 36 10.31 -2.37 -13.56
CA VAL A 36 10.11 -3.35 -14.64
C VAL A 36 9.47 -2.68 -15.86
N ILE A 37 8.46 -1.83 -15.68
CA ILE A 37 7.81 -1.09 -16.77
C ILE A 37 8.82 -0.15 -17.45
N GLU A 38 9.59 0.62 -16.68
CA GLU A 38 10.62 1.53 -17.21
C GLU A 38 11.68 0.76 -18.02
N LEU A 39 12.09 -0.40 -17.52
CA LEU A 39 13.09 -1.22 -18.18
C LEU A 39 12.58 -1.90 -19.44
N VAL A 40 11.35 -2.45 -19.43
CA VAL A 40 10.81 -3.25 -20.54
C VAL A 40 10.18 -2.36 -21.61
N VAL A 41 9.36 -1.38 -21.20
CA VAL A 41 8.59 -0.53 -22.12
C VAL A 41 9.45 0.63 -22.62
N HIS A 42 10.11 1.34 -21.71
CA HIS A 42 10.92 2.50 -22.08
C HIS A 42 12.36 2.12 -22.47
N ARG A 43 12.79 0.87 -22.21
CA ARG A 43 14.15 0.37 -22.49
C ARG A 43 15.24 1.23 -21.85
N ARG A 44 14.93 1.86 -20.73
CA ARG A 44 15.84 2.73 -19.99
C ARG A 44 16.10 2.14 -18.62
N TRP A 45 17.37 2.03 -18.26
CA TRP A 45 17.73 1.69 -16.89
C TRP A 45 17.73 2.97 -16.05
N ASN A 46 16.58 3.28 -15.44
CA ASN A 46 16.44 4.44 -14.57
C ASN A 46 15.91 4.04 -13.18
N PRO A 47 16.80 3.66 -12.24
CA PRO A 47 16.39 3.27 -10.89
C PRO A 47 15.76 4.42 -10.08
N LYS A 48 15.89 5.68 -10.53
CA LYS A 48 15.25 6.83 -9.86
C LYS A 48 13.73 6.75 -9.87
N VAL A 49 13.13 6.02 -10.83
CA VAL A 49 11.69 5.77 -10.93
C VAL A 49 11.09 5.10 -9.68
N LEU A 50 11.90 4.40 -8.87
CA LEU A 50 11.46 3.82 -7.60
C LEU A 50 11.15 4.88 -6.53
N VAL A 51 11.84 6.02 -6.58
CA VAL A 51 11.76 7.10 -5.58
C VAL A 51 10.98 8.31 -6.13
N GLU A 52 10.81 8.40 -7.45
CA GLU A 52 9.99 9.43 -8.08
C GLU A 52 8.50 9.35 -7.70
N THR A 53 7.96 10.51 -7.36
CA THR A 53 6.54 10.70 -7.04
C THR A 53 5.72 10.89 -8.33
N GLY A 54 4.50 10.34 -8.38
CA GLY A 54 3.56 10.56 -9.51
C GLY A 54 3.50 9.49 -10.62
N GLY A 55 4.40 8.50 -10.67
CA GLY A 55 4.37 7.40 -11.65
C GLY A 55 3.27 6.33 -11.40
N MET A 56 2.81 5.65 -12.46
CA MET A 56 1.99 4.42 -12.34
C MET A 56 2.90 3.19 -12.18
N PRO A 57 2.50 2.16 -11.42
CA PRO A 57 1.31 2.06 -10.55
C PRO A 57 1.47 2.82 -9.21
N SER A 58 0.35 3.17 -8.56
CA SER A 58 0.33 3.92 -7.30
C SER A 58 0.71 3.03 -6.10
N SER A 59 1.78 3.39 -5.40
CA SER A 59 2.23 2.69 -4.18
C SER A 59 1.30 2.89 -2.99
N HIS A 60 0.75 4.11 -2.82
CA HIS A 60 -0.20 4.40 -1.73
C HIS A 60 -1.52 3.64 -1.90
N SER A 61 -2.00 3.55 -3.14
CA SER A 61 -3.20 2.77 -3.45
C SER A 61 -2.96 1.28 -3.26
N ALA A 62 -1.79 0.76 -3.67
CA ALA A 62 -1.42 -0.64 -3.48
C ALA A 62 -1.29 -1.01 -2.00
N LEU A 63 -0.69 -0.12 -1.18
CA LEU A 63 -0.58 -0.30 0.27
C LEU A 63 -1.95 -0.48 0.92
N LEU A 64 -2.86 0.48 0.73
CA LEU A 64 -4.18 0.44 1.36
C LEU A 64 -5.04 -0.72 0.83
N THR A 65 -4.96 -1.02 -0.47
CA THR A 65 -5.69 -2.15 -1.05
C THR A 65 -5.20 -3.48 -0.48
N GLY A 66 -3.88 -3.65 -0.38
CA GLY A 66 -3.27 -4.85 0.24
C GLY A 66 -3.63 -5.00 1.71
N THR A 67 -3.58 -3.92 2.48
CA THR A 67 -3.98 -3.92 3.90
C THR A 67 -5.46 -4.24 4.07
N ALA A 68 -6.35 -3.62 3.28
CA ALA A 68 -7.79 -3.87 3.35
C ALA A 68 -8.12 -5.33 2.98
N ALA A 69 -7.49 -5.88 1.94
CA ALA A 69 -7.66 -7.28 1.56
C ALA A 69 -7.18 -8.24 2.68
N ALA A 70 -6.03 -7.96 3.30
CA ALA A 70 -5.51 -8.76 4.40
C ALA A 70 -6.41 -8.69 5.64
N LEU A 71 -6.98 -7.53 5.97
CA LEU A 71 -7.93 -7.38 7.07
C LEU A 71 -9.25 -8.11 6.79
N GLY A 72 -9.76 -8.06 5.55
CA GLY A 72 -10.94 -8.83 5.15
C GLY A 72 -10.69 -10.34 5.26
N TRP A 73 -9.48 -10.79 4.92
CA TRP A 73 -9.09 -12.20 5.06
C TRP A 73 -8.91 -12.64 6.51
N GLN A 74 -8.29 -11.81 7.36
CA GLN A 74 -7.96 -12.17 8.74
C GLN A 74 -9.13 -12.00 9.71
N GLN A 75 -9.96 -10.96 9.52
CA GLN A 75 -11.02 -10.58 10.46
C GLN A 75 -12.43 -10.72 9.88
N GLY A 76 -12.55 -11.08 8.60
CA GLY A 76 -13.82 -11.19 7.90
C GLY A 76 -14.22 -9.90 7.20
N PHE A 77 -14.91 -10.05 6.07
CA PHE A 77 -15.42 -8.95 5.25
C PHE A 77 -16.65 -8.24 5.85
N ASP A 78 -17.28 -8.81 6.87
CA ASP A 78 -18.37 -8.17 7.62
C ASP A 78 -17.88 -7.38 8.85
N SER A 79 -16.57 -7.43 9.14
CA SER A 79 -16.01 -6.79 10.32
C SER A 79 -15.95 -5.26 10.20
N ALA A 80 -16.15 -4.58 11.33
CA ALA A 80 -15.99 -3.13 11.40
C ALA A 80 -14.58 -2.65 11.01
N VAL A 81 -13.56 -3.48 11.27
CA VAL A 81 -12.17 -3.21 10.91
C VAL A 81 -11.97 -3.24 9.39
N PHE A 82 -12.55 -4.24 8.70
CA PHE A 82 -12.54 -4.27 7.24
C PHE A 82 -13.31 -3.07 6.65
N ALA A 83 -14.48 -2.75 7.19
CA ALA A 83 -15.26 -1.60 6.72
C ALA A 83 -14.48 -0.28 6.81
N LEU A 84 -13.80 -0.05 7.94
CA LEU A 84 -12.93 1.13 8.11
C LEU A 84 -11.77 1.13 7.11
N ALA A 85 -11.09 -0.01 6.96
CA ALA A 85 -9.97 -0.15 6.02
C ALA A 85 -10.39 0.07 4.57
N ALA A 86 -11.55 -0.46 4.17
CA ALA A 86 -12.13 -0.27 2.84
C ALA A 86 -12.50 1.20 2.59
N CYS A 87 -13.14 1.87 3.55
CA CYS A 87 -13.42 3.31 3.46
C CYS A 87 -12.15 4.13 3.26
N LEU A 88 -11.11 3.89 4.06
CA LEU A 88 -9.82 4.57 3.92
C LEU A 88 -9.16 4.27 2.57
N CYS A 89 -9.24 3.02 2.10
CA CYS A 89 -8.78 2.63 0.78
C CYS A 89 -9.46 3.45 -0.31
N PHE A 90 -10.80 3.56 -0.29
CA PHE A 90 -11.54 4.36 -1.27
C PHE A 90 -11.17 5.85 -1.25
N VAL A 91 -11.01 6.45 -0.07
CA VAL A 91 -10.58 7.86 0.03
C VAL A 91 -9.20 8.05 -0.61
N VAL A 92 -8.24 7.17 -0.32
CA VAL A 92 -6.89 7.23 -0.89
C VAL A 92 -6.90 7.00 -2.40
N LEU A 93 -7.69 6.05 -2.90
CA LEU A 93 -7.84 5.81 -4.34
C LEU A 93 -8.47 7.01 -5.06
N TYR A 94 -9.47 7.64 -4.44
CA TYR A 94 -10.13 8.83 -4.99
C TYR A 94 -9.18 10.03 -5.04
N ASP A 95 -8.46 10.29 -3.95
CA ASP A 95 -7.49 11.39 -3.87
C ASP A 95 -6.34 11.20 -4.87
N ALA A 96 -5.78 9.98 -4.94
CA ALA A 96 -4.74 9.65 -5.91
C ALA A 96 -5.22 9.84 -7.37
N SER A 97 -6.47 9.50 -7.66
CA SER A 97 -7.09 9.73 -8.98
C SER A 97 -7.30 11.22 -9.26
N GLY A 98 -7.72 11.99 -8.26
CA GLY A 98 -7.89 13.44 -8.35
C GLY A 98 -6.58 14.17 -8.63
N VAL A 99 -5.52 13.87 -7.87
CA VAL A 99 -4.18 14.40 -8.08
C VAL A 99 -3.66 14.05 -9.48
N ARG A 100 -3.88 12.80 -9.93
CA ARG A 100 -3.45 12.36 -11.26
C ARG A 100 -4.18 13.10 -12.38
N ARG A 101 -5.48 13.34 -12.22
CA ARG A 101 -6.27 14.15 -13.16
C ARG A 101 -5.78 15.60 -13.19
N ALA A 102 -5.54 16.21 -12.03
CA ALA A 102 -5.05 17.58 -11.94
C ALA A 102 -3.66 17.72 -12.61
N ALA A 103 -2.74 16.79 -12.35
CA ALA A 103 -1.43 16.78 -13.00
C ALA A 103 -1.53 16.64 -14.52
N GLY A 104 -2.43 15.78 -15.02
CA GLY A 104 -2.69 15.64 -16.45
C GLY A 104 -3.24 16.92 -17.10
N LEU A 105 -4.15 17.63 -16.41
CA LEU A 105 -4.68 18.91 -16.88
C LEU A 105 -3.60 20.00 -16.90
N THR A 106 -2.72 20.04 -15.91
CA THR A 106 -1.58 20.98 -15.87
C THR A 106 -0.56 20.68 -16.96
N ALA A 107 -0.29 19.41 -17.26
CA ALA A 107 0.64 19.01 -18.32
C ALA A 107 0.11 19.26 -19.74
N ALA A 108 -1.21 19.41 -19.90
CA ALA A 108 -1.86 19.72 -21.18
C ALA A 108 -2.00 21.24 -21.43
N ARG A 109 -1.65 22.09 -20.46
CA ARG A 109 -1.57 23.54 -20.60
C ARG A 109 -0.16 23.97 -21.00
#